data_AF-A0A955YKL7-F1
#
_entry.id   AF-A0A955YKL7-F1
#
_cell.length_a   1.000
_cell.length_b   1.000
_cell.length_c   1.000
_cell.angle_alpha   90.00
_cell.angle_beta   90.00
_cell.angle_gamma   90.00
#
_symmetry.space_group_name_H-M   'P 1'
#
loop_
_entity.id
_entity.type
_entity.pdbx_description
1 polymer ?
#
loop_
_entity_poly.entity_id
_entity_poly.type
_entity_poly.pdbx_seq_one_letter_code
_entity_poly.pdbx_strand_id
1 'polypeptide(L)'
;GSGSLADKRAWRESRLALRLLLEARGLYVEPGAEAQGVPKDRLRQGLEVVVALSLAARGLPPATAAEVAAASTRAARAHAVDARMALPRHALARVLELAIVLDRARLLDESGWRTEVVPLFSARTSPRNLAIVAAAPG
;
A
#
# COMPACT_ATOMS: atom_id res chain seq x y z
N GLY A 1 -16.19 7.75 6.94
CA GLY A 1 -15.90 9.20 7.01
C GLY A 1 -14.59 9.49 6.32
N SER A 2 -14.66 10.15 5.17
CA SER A 2 -13.52 10.56 4.34
C SER A 2 -12.78 11.72 4.99
N GLY A 3 -11.73 11.43 5.75
CA GLY A 3 -10.77 12.47 6.17
C GLY A 3 -10.07 13.10 4.97
N SER A 4 -9.47 14.27 5.19
CA SER A 4 -8.62 14.96 4.22
C SER A 4 -7.52 14.03 3.69
N LEU A 5 -6.95 14.35 2.52
CA LEU A 5 -5.77 13.64 2.02
C LEU A 5 -4.62 13.68 3.04
N ALA A 6 -4.50 14.79 3.79
CA ALA A 6 -3.55 14.92 4.89
C ALA A 6 -3.84 13.90 6.01
N ASP A 7 -5.09 13.79 6.46
CA ASP A 7 -5.49 12.84 7.51
C ASP A 7 -5.24 11.38 7.09
N LYS A 8 -5.52 11.06 5.83
CA LYS A 8 -5.26 9.72 5.27
C LYS A 8 -3.77 9.41 5.23
N ARG A 9 -2.92 10.42 4.95
CA ARG A 9 -1.46 10.28 4.93
C ARG A 9 -0.92 10.11 6.34
N ALA A 10 -1.30 10.99 7.27
CA ALA A 10 -0.90 10.92 8.67
C ALA A 10 -1.29 9.58 9.32
N TRP A 11 -2.46 9.05 8.95
CA TRP A 11 -2.90 7.71 9.35
C TRP A 11 -1.97 6.62 8.82
N ARG A 12 -1.64 6.62 7.52
CA ARG A 12 -0.74 5.62 6.92
C ARG A 12 0.64 5.65 7.56
N GLU A 13 1.17 6.85 7.81
CA GLU A 13 2.43 7.06 8.52
C GLU A 13 2.37 6.49 9.94
N SER A 14 1.29 6.78 10.70
CA SER A 14 1.12 6.27 12.07
C SER A 14 1.00 4.74 12.10
N ARG A 15 0.27 4.14 11.15
CA ARG A 15 0.12 2.68 11.07
C ARG A 15 1.44 1.99 10.72
N LEU A 16 2.21 2.58 9.79
CA LEU A 16 3.54 2.08 9.46
C LEU A 16 4.49 2.19 10.66
N ALA A 17 4.49 3.31 11.36
CA ALA A 17 5.32 3.49 12.56
C ALA A 17 4.96 2.46 13.65
N LEU A 18 3.66 2.21 13.88
CA LEU A 18 3.22 1.17 14.81
C LEU A 18 3.74 -0.22 14.40
N ARG A 19 3.63 -0.59 13.12
CA ARG A 19 4.18 -1.86 12.61
C ARG A 19 5.67 -1.98 12.91
N LEU A 20 6.43 -0.94 12.58
CA LEU A 20 7.88 -0.92 12.76
C LEU A 20 8.30 -1.00 14.23
N LEU A 21 7.51 -0.40 15.14
CA LEU A 21 7.72 -0.52 16.58
C LEU A 21 7.47 -1.96 17.06
N LEU A 22 6.37 -2.57 16.63
CA LEU A 22 6.05 -3.96 16.96
C LEU A 22 7.13 -4.92 16.44
N GLU A 23 7.58 -4.74 15.20
CA GLU A 23 8.68 -5.52 14.61
C GLU A 23 10.00 -5.33 15.38
N ALA A 24 10.32 -4.10 15.81
CA ALA A 24 11.51 -3.84 16.62
C ALA A 24 11.46 -4.55 17.99
N ARG A 25 10.26 -4.88 18.48
CA ARG A 25 10.03 -5.70 19.67
C ARG A 25 9.88 -7.20 19.37
N GLY A 26 10.18 -7.64 18.15
CA GLY A 26 10.10 -9.03 17.73
C GLY A 26 8.68 -9.53 17.42
N LEU A 27 7.70 -8.63 17.28
CA LEU A 27 6.32 -8.97 16.99
C LEU A 27 6.01 -8.71 15.53
N TYR A 28 5.88 -9.80 14.78
CA TYR A 28 5.37 -9.75 13.42
C TYR A 28 3.85 -9.70 13.44
N VAL A 29 3.29 -8.70 12.78
CA VAL A 29 1.85 -8.49 12.64
C VAL A 29 1.50 -8.46 11.16
N GLU A 30 0.45 -9.21 10.81
CA GLU A 30 -0.09 -9.18 9.46
C GLU A 30 -0.55 -7.76 9.07
N PRO A 31 -0.43 -7.37 7.80
CA PRO A 31 -0.92 -6.08 7.33
C PRO A 31 -2.39 -5.87 7.69
N GLY A 32 -2.70 -4.77 8.39
CA GLY A 32 -4.05 -4.46 8.88
C GLY A 32 -4.34 -4.92 10.31
N ALA A 33 -3.53 -5.78 10.91
CA ALA A 33 -3.66 -6.23 12.30
C ALA A 33 -2.88 -5.34 13.28
N GLU A 34 -2.13 -4.33 12.81
CA GLU A 34 -1.21 -3.54 13.64
C GLU A 34 -1.94 -2.84 14.79
N ALA A 35 -3.15 -2.33 14.49
CA ALA A 35 -4.01 -1.63 15.43
C ALA A 35 -5.18 -2.51 15.94
N GLN A 36 -5.08 -3.84 15.82
CA GLN A 36 -6.08 -4.74 16.38
C GLN A 36 -6.24 -4.49 17.89
N GLY A 37 -7.49 -4.31 18.32
CA GLY A 37 -7.85 -3.93 19.69
C GLY A 37 -7.92 -2.43 19.95
N VAL A 38 -7.58 -1.57 18.99
CA VAL A 38 -7.64 -0.11 19.13
C VAL A 38 -8.94 0.45 18.53
N PRO A 39 -9.76 1.19 19.30
CA PRO A 39 -10.98 1.83 18.79
C PRO A 39 -10.71 2.80 17.64
N LYS A 40 -11.59 2.79 16.61
CA LYS A 40 -11.39 3.56 15.36
C LYS A 40 -11.32 5.08 15.57
N ASP A 41 -12.02 5.60 16.57
CA ASP A 41 -11.99 7.01 16.99
C ASP A 41 -10.64 7.39 17.60
N ARG A 42 -10.03 6.49 18.37
CA ARG A 42 -8.71 6.67 18.98
C ARG A 42 -7.57 6.60 17.97
N LEU A 43 -7.76 5.91 16.85
CA LEU A 43 -6.78 5.86 15.74
C LEU A 43 -6.44 7.23 15.14
N ARG A 44 -7.30 8.23 15.33
CA ARG A 44 -7.11 9.59 14.81
C ARG A 44 -6.38 10.51 15.80
N GLN A 45 -6.11 10.05 17.02
CA GLN A 45 -5.50 10.86 18.08
C GLN A 45 -3.96 10.91 18.00
N GLY A 46 -3.36 10.28 16.99
CA GLY A 46 -1.92 10.30 16.74
C GLY A 46 -1.19 9.03 17.18
N LEU A 47 0.08 8.93 16.80
CA LEU A 47 0.89 7.71 16.95
C LEU A 47 1.02 7.25 18.42
N GLU A 48 1.28 8.17 19.35
CA GLU A 48 1.49 7.84 20.76
C GLU A 48 0.30 7.12 21.39
N VAL A 49 -0.91 7.65 21.15
CA VAL A 49 -2.16 7.05 21.64
C VAL A 49 -2.35 5.66 21.05
N VAL A 50 -2.12 5.50 19.75
CA VAL A 50 -2.30 4.21 19.07
C VAL A 50 -1.28 3.18 19.55
N VAL A 51 -0.02 3.57 19.74
CA VAL A 51 1.03 2.69 20.28
C VAL A 51 0.66 2.24 21.69
N ALA A 52 0.29 3.16 22.57
CA ALA A 52 -0.09 2.83 23.95
C ALA A 52 -1.25 1.82 23.99
N LEU A 53 -2.31 2.07 23.21
CA LEU A 53 -3.48 1.18 23.15
C LEU A 53 -3.16 -0.17 22.51
N SER A 54 -2.36 -0.19 21.44
CA SER A 54 -1.98 -1.43 20.74
C SER A 54 -1.10 -2.33 21.61
N LEU A 55 -0.16 -1.75 22.37
CA LEU A 55 0.68 -2.48 23.31
C LEU A 55 -0.11 -2.99 24.52
N ALA A 56 -0.98 -2.15 25.09
CA ALA A 56 -1.85 -2.53 26.21
C ALA A 56 -2.78 -3.68 25.83
N ALA A 57 -3.38 -3.65 24.62
CA ALA A 57 -4.22 -4.72 24.11
C ALA A 57 -3.47 -6.05 23.91
N ARG A 58 -2.13 -6.02 23.86
CA ARG A 58 -1.24 -7.19 23.72
C ARG A 58 -0.58 -7.59 25.04
N GLY A 59 -0.90 -6.93 26.15
CA GLY A 59 -0.25 -7.18 27.44
C GLY A 59 1.23 -6.80 27.49
N LEU A 60 1.68 -5.89 26.61
CA LEU A 60 3.07 -5.48 26.50
C LEU A 60 3.35 -4.23 27.34
N PRO A 61 4.59 -4.05 27.83
CA PRO A 61 4.97 -2.83 28.53
C PRO A 61 4.83 -1.61 27.61
N PRO A 62 4.60 -0.40 28.17
CA PRO A 62 4.49 0.82 27.38
C PRO A 62 5.76 1.07 26.56
N ALA A 63 5.61 1.77 25.44
CA ALA A 63 6.75 2.23 24.65
C ALA A 63 7.48 3.37 25.36
N THR A 64 8.80 3.33 25.30
CA THR A 64 9.63 4.48 25.64
C THR A 64 9.48 5.55 24.56
N ALA A 65 9.69 6.82 24.92
CA ALA A 65 9.69 7.92 23.96
C ALA A 65 10.72 7.70 22.83
N ALA A 66 11.86 7.07 23.15
CA ALA A 66 12.91 6.74 22.18
C ALA A 66 12.42 5.71 21.14
N GLU A 67 11.70 4.65 21.56
CA GLU A 67 11.12 3.66 20.64
C GLU A 67 10.11 4.30 19.69
N VAL A 68 9.23 5.17 20.22
CA VAL A 68 8.22 5.88 19.39
C VAL A 68 8.91 6.82 18.40
N ALA A 69 9.91 7.59 18.84
CA ALA A 69 10.65 8.50 17.99
C ALA A 69 11.43 7.77 16.88
N ALA A 70 12.07 6.64 17.21
CA ALA A 70 12.79 5.81 16.25
C ALA A 70 11.85 5.22 15.19
N ALA A 71 10.71 4.66 15.62
CA ALA A 71 9.70 4.11 14.71
C ALA A 71 9.08 5.19 13.81
N SER A 72 8.76 6.35 14.37
CA SER A 72 8.26 7.52 13.62
C SER A 72 9.25 7.99 12.56
N THR A 73 10.53 8.16 12.93
CA THR A 73 11.60 8.56 12.01
C THR A 73 11.76 7.56 10.87
N ARG A 74 11.72 6.26 11.18
CA ARG A 74 11.84 5.20 10.16
C ARG A 74 10.62 5.20 9.22
N ALA A 75 9.41 5.38 9.73
CA ALA A 75 8.20 5.50 8.92
C ALA A 75 8.24 6.74 8.00
N ALA A 76 8.66 7.89 8.53
CA ALA A 76 8.80 9.12 7.75
C ALA A 76 9.81 8.97 6.61
N ARG A 77 10.96 8.32 6.86
CA ARG A 77 11.95 8.01 5.82
C ARG A 77 11.38 7.10 4.73
N ALA A 78 10.68 6.04 5.11
CA ALA A 78 10.03 5.13 4.15
C ALA A 78 9.01 5.89 3.27
N HIS A 79 8.17 6.71 3.89
CA HIS A 79 7.21 7.55 3.16
C HIS A 79 7.87 8.59 2.26
N ALA A 80 9.01 9.16 2.66
CA ALA A 80 9.75 10.09 1.81
C ALA A 80 10.31 9.41 0.56
N VAL A 81 10.77 8.15 0.66
CA VAL A 81 11.19 7.35 -0.49
C VAL A 81 10.00 7.07 -1.41
N ASP A 82 8.87 6.61 -0.87
CA ASP A 82 7.65 6.37 -1.64
C ASP A 82 7.17 7.64 -2.35
N ALA A 83 7.18 8.77 -1.65
CA ALA A 83 6.79 10.07 -2.20
C ALA A 83 7.72 10.53 -3.34
N ARG A 84 9.04 10.32 -3.21
CA ARG A 84 10.00 10.59 -4.28
C ARG A 84 9.73 9.75 -5.52
N MET A 85 9.37 8.48 -5.33
CA MET A 85 9.07 7.55 -6.42
C MET A 85 7.64 7.67 -6.95
N ALA A 86 6.78 8.44 -6.30
CA ALA A 86 5.38 8.57 -6.70
C ALA A 86 5.24 9.14 -8.11
N LEU A 87 5.91 10.24 -8.43
CA LEU A 87 5.80 10.87 -9.74
C LEU A 87 6.37 9.98 -10.87
N PRO A 88 7.60 9.45 -10.78
CA PRO A 88 8.12 8.50 -11.78
C PRO A 88 7.21 7.28 -11.93
N ARG A 89 6.73 6.70 -10.82
CA ARG A 89 5.83 5.55 -10.85
C ARG A 89 4.53 5.88 -11.57
N HIS A 90 3.90 7.02 -11.29
CA HIS A 90 2.66 7.41 -11.94
C HIS A 90 2.87 7.72 -13.42
N ALA A 91 3.96 8.41 -13.78
CA ALA A 91 4.28 8.72 -15.17
C ALA A 91 4.58 7.46 -16.00
N LEU A 92 5.31 6.50 -15.43
CA LEU A 92 5.76 5.30 -16.14
C LEU A 92 4.77 4.13 -16.03
N ALA A 93 3.82 4.16 -15.08
CA ALA A 93 2.90 3.03 -14.86
C ALA A 93 2.14 2.64 -16.13
N ARG A 94 1.65 3.62 -16.90
CA ARG A 94 0.88 3.36 -18.12
C ARG A 94 1.74 2.80 -19.24
N VAL A 95 2.95 3.34 -19.41
CA VAL A 95 3.90 2.84 -20.41
C VAL A 95 4.29 1.39 -20.11
N LEU A 96 4.57 1.09 -18.84
CA LEU A 96 4.90 -0.25 -18.40
C LEU A 96 3.72 -1.23 -18.57
N GLU A 97 2.50 -0.80 -18.22
CA GLU A 97 1.29 -1.60 -18.44
C GLU A 97 1.10 -1.94 -19.92
N LEU A 98 1.22 -0.95 -20.82
CA LEU A 98 1.12 -1.16 -22.26
C LEU A 98 2.21 -2.10 -22.77
N ALA A 99 3.46 -1.89 -22.37
CA ALA A 99 4.58 -2.73 -22.80
C ALA A 99 4.36 -4.20 -22.42
N ILE A 100 3.94 -4.47 -21.18
CA ILE A 100 3.66 -5.82 -20.71
C ILE A 100 2.48 -6.43 -21.47
N VAL A 101 1.38 -5.69 -21.63
CA VAL A 101 0.17 -6.21 -22.28
C VAL A 101 0.44 -6.54 -23.76
N LEU A 102 1.15 -5.66 -24.47
CA LEU A 102 1.49 -5.87 -25.87
C LEU A 102 2.50 -7.01 -26.05
N ASP A 103 3.50 -7.13 -25.18
CA ASP A 103 4.44 -8.27 -25.15
C ASP A 103 3.69 -9.60 -25.02
N ARG A 104 2.76 -9.68 -24.07
CA ARG A 104 1.97 -10.90 -23.85
C ARG A 104 1.00 -11.21 -24.98
N ALA A 105 0.36 -10.19 -25.57
CA ALA A 105 -0.50 -10.38 -26.74
C ALA A 105 0.31 -10.91 -27.92
N ARG A 106 1.50 -10.33 -28.15
CA ARG A 106 2.40 -10.76 -29.21
C ARG A 106 2.87 -12.20 -29.05
N LEU A 107 3.20 -12.61 -27.82
CA LEU A 107 3.57 -14.00 -27.52
C LEU A 107 2.44 -14.99 -27.86
N LEU A 108 1.19 -14.62 -27.56
CA LEU A 108 0.01 -15.43 -27.89
C LEU A 108 -0.24 -15.49 -29.40
N ASP A 109 -0.11 -14.36 -30.11
CA ASP A 109 -0.21 -14.32 -31.58
C ASP A 109 0.87 -15.21 -32.24
N GLU A 110 2.11 -15.14 -31.75
CA GLU A 110 3.21 -15.98 -32.23
C GLU A 110 2.96 -17.48 -31.96
N SER A 111 2.15 -17.79 -30.94
CA SER A 111 1.71 -19.15 -30.61
C SER A 111 0.47 -19.60 -31.42
N GLY A 112 0.04 -18.81 -32.41
CA GLY A 112 -1.08 -19.14 -33.30
C GLY A 112 -2.47 -18.74 -32.77
N TRP A 113 -2.54 -18.05 -31.64
CA TRP A 113 -3.80 -17.51 -31.14
C TRP A 113 -4.18 -16.26 -31.94
N ARG A 114 -5.48 -15.96 -32.03
CA ARG A 114 -5.95 -14.65 -32.49
C ARG A 114 -6.15 -13.76 -31.28
N THR A 115 -5.37 -12.71 -31.13
CA THR A 115 -5.43 -11.83 -29.95
C THR A 115 -5.90 -10.42 -30.27
N GLU A 116 -6.54 -9.80 -29.30
CA GLU A 116 -6.92 -8.39 -29.31
C GLU A 116 -6.68 -7.77 -27.94
N VAL A 117 -6.15 -6.54 -27.90
CA VAL A 117 -6.00 -5.78 -26.66
C VAL A 117 -7.10 -4.76 -26.55
N VAL A 118 -7.94 -4.87 -25.52
CA VAL A 118 -9.14 -4.05 -25.34
C VAL A 118 -9.19 -3.38 -23.96
N PRO A 119 -9.79 -2.18 -23.84
CA PRO A 119 -10.14 -1.61 -22.54
C PRO A 119 -11.38 -2.32 -21.95
N LEU A 120 -11.26 -2.92 -20.77
CA LEU A 120 -12.35 -3.60 -20.06
C LEU A 120 -13.38 -2.64 -19.47
N PHE A 121 -12.93 -1.49 -18.99
CA PHE A 121 -13.77 -0.50 -18.31
C PHE A 121 -13.38 0.91 -18.73
N SER A 122 -14.22 1.89 -18.40
CA SER A 122 -13.83 3.29 -18.56
C SER A 122 -12.61 3.63 -17.71
N ALA A 123 -11.75 4.54 -18.21
CA ALA A 123 -10.61 5.05 -17.45
C ALA A 123 -11.00 5.77 -16.15
N ARG A 124 -12.28 6.19 -16.03
CA ARG A 124 -12.83 6.80 -14.80
C ARG A 124 -13.07 5.76 -13.71
N THR A 125 -13.34 4.50 -14.08
CA THR A 125 -13.57 3.39 -13.15
C THR A 125 -12.26 2.82 -12.64
N SER A 126 -11.33 2.56 -13.55
CA SER A 126 -9.96 2.16 -13.23
C SER A 126 -9.00 2.73 -14.28
N PRO A 127 -7.90 3.38 -13.87
CA PRO A 127 -6.86 3.81 -14.80
C PRO A 127 -6.04 2.64 -15.36
N ARG A 128 -6.15 1.44 -14.76
CA ARG A 128 -5.58 0.18 -15.25
C ARG A 128 -6.69 -0.72 -15.75
N ASN A 129 -6.89 -0.77 -17.05
CA ASN A 129 -8.11 -1.30 -17.65
C ASN A 129 -7.88 -2.10 -18.93
N LEU A 130 -6.64 -2.45 -19.29
CA LEU A 130 -6.40 -3.25 -20.49
C LEU A 130 -6.54 -4.75 -20.22
N ALA A 131 -7.10 -5.47 -21.18
CA ALA A 131 -7.13 -6.92 -21.22
C ALA A 131 -6.69 -7.44 -22.58
N ILE A 132 -6.19 -8.67 -22.59
CA ILE A 132 -5.90 -9.44 -23.79
C ILE A 132 -7.05 -10.44 -23.94
N VAL A 133 -7.79 -10.34 -25.03
CA VAL A 133 -8.78 -11.33 -25.45
C VAL A 133 -8.09 -12.21 -26.48
N ALA A 134 -8.06 -13.52 -26.26
CA ALA A 134 -7.39 -14.45 -27.16
C ALA A 134 -8.31 -15.63 -27.51
N ALA A 135 -8.40 -15.94 -28.79
CA ALA A 135 -9.07 -17.13 -29.31
C ALA A 135 -8.02 -18.16 -29.72
N ALA A 136 -8.16 -19.38 -29.22
CA ALA A 136 -7.25 -20.48 -29.55
C ALA A 136 -7.26 -20.76 -31.07
N PRO A 137 -6.13 -21.22 -31.64
CA PRO A 137 -6.13 -21.80 -32.98
C PRO A 137 -7.13 -22.96 -33.04
N GLY A 138 -7.87 -23.03 -34.16
CA GLY A 138 -8.86 -24.09 -34.41
C GLY A 138 -8.22 -25.43 -34.76
#